data_AF-A0A6J0ZEN5-F1
#
_entry.id   AF-A0A6J0ZEN5-F1
#
_cell.length_a   1.000
_cell.length_b   1.000
_cell.length_c   1.000
_cell.angle_alpha   90.00
_cell.angle_beta   90.00
_cell.angle_gamma   90.00
#
_symmetry.space_group_name_H-M   'P 1'
#
loop_
_entity.id
_entity.type
_entity.pdbx_description
1 polymer ?
#
loop_
_entity_poly.entity_id
_entity_poly.type
_entity_poly.pdbx_seq_one_letter_code
_entity_poly.pdbx_strand_id
1 'polypeptide(L)'
;MVLCVQGPCPLLAVEQIGQRPLWARSLELPQPVMQPLPAGTFLEEAGEESPAQPERETKVVDPEEDLLCIAKTFSYLRESGWYWGSITASEARQHLQKMPEGTFLVRDSTHPSYLFTLSVKTTRGPTNVRIEYADSSFRLDSNCLSRPRILAFPDVVSLVQHYVASCASDTRSDSPDLATTPALPTPKEDVPGDPALPTTAVHLKLVQPFVRRSSTRSLQHLCRLVINRLVADVDCLPLPRRMADYLRQYPFQL
;
A
#
# COMPACT_ATOMS: atom_id res chain seq x y z
N MET A 1 37.18 -17.15 50.23
CA MET A 1 37.72 -17.81 49.02
C MET A 1 37.62 -16.78 47.90
N VAL A 2 38.56 -15.84 47.71
CA VAL A 2 39.86 -15.98 47.00
C VAL A 2 39.73 -16.98 45.85
N LEU A 3 39.65 -16.59 44.57
CA LEU A 3 40.73 -16.28 43.60
C LEU A 3 40.03 -16.45 42.21
N CYS A 4 40.40 -15.91 41.05
CA CYS A 4 41.28 -14.84 40.58
C CYS A 4 41.22 -14.85 39.02
N VAL A 5 41.31 -13.65 38.42
CA VAL A 5 42.00 -13.22 37.16
C VAL A 5 41.84 -13.82 35.74
N GLN A 6 41.83 -12.85 34.80
CA GLN A 6 42.51 -12.72 33.48
C GLN A 6 42.36 -13.85 32.45
N GLY A 7 41.81 -13.59 31.25
CA GLY A 7 42.43 -12.85 30.12
C GLY A 7 43.08 -13.85 29.14
N PRO A 8 43.44 -13.54 27.87
CA PRO A 8 43.41 -12.26 27.16
C PRO A 8 42.82 -12.32 25.72
N CYS A 9 42.63 -11.13 25.12
CA CYS A 9 42.60 -10.95 23.67
C CYS A 9 44.00 -11.21 23.05
N PRO A 10 44.06 -11.52 21.75
CA PRO A 10 45.12 -10.95 20.92
C PRO A 10 44.58 -10.21 19.69
N LEU A 11 45.23 -9.08 19.44
CA LEU A 11 45.28 -8.31 18.20
C LEU A 11 46.33 -8.89 17.23
N LEU A 12 46.26 -8.43 15.97
CA LEU A 12 47.19 -8.59 14.83
C LEU A 12 46.95 -9.89 14.01
N ALA A 13 46.97 -9.89 12.67
CA ALA A 13 47.76 -9.08 11.76
C ALA A 13 47.10 -8.87 10.38
N VAL A 14 47.66 -7.87 9.70
CA VAL A 14 47.58 -7.54 8.27
C VAL A 14 48.12 -8.70 7.42
N GLU A 15 47.44 -9.04 6.33
CA GLU A 15 48.13 -9.43 5.09
C GLU A 15 47.28 -9.15 3.84
N GLN A 16 47.87 -8.36 2.95
CA GLN A 16 47.51 -8.16 1.55
C GLN A 16 47.97 -9.37 0.74
N ILE A 17 47.13 -9.94 -0.11
CA ILE A 17 47.52 -10.53 -1.41
C ILE A 17 46.29 -10.50 -2.33
N GLY A 18 46.46 -9.84 -3.47
CA GLY A 18 45.44 -9.77 -4.50
C GLY A 18 45.32 -11.07 -5.29
N GLN A 19 44.11 -11.34 -5.77
CA GLN A 19 43.88 -12.01 -7.05
C GLN A 19 42.52 -11.55 -7.59
N ARG A 20 42.52 -11.15 -8.87
CA ARG A 20 41.37 -10.69 -9.64
C ARG A 20 40.44 -11.87 -9.98
N PRO A 21 39.10 -11.69 -10.03
CA PRO A 21 38.22 -12.71 -10.55
C PRO A 21 38.35 -12.90 -12.06
N LEU A 22 38.60 -14.14 -12.46
CA LEU A 22 38.59 -14.67 -13.82
C LEU A 22 37.16 -14.75 -14.35
N TRP A 23 36.69 -13.72 -15.04
CA TRP A 23 35.61 -13.88 -16.04
C TRP A 23 35.90 -13.16 -17.37
N ALA A 24 37.17 -12.79 -17.59
CA ALA A 24 37.66 -12.36 -18.90
C ALA A 24 37.76 -13.56 -19.86
N ARG A 25 36.67 -13.89 -20.55
CA ARG A 25 36.63 -14.49 -21.90
C ARG A 25 35.40 -13.91 -22.60
N SER A 26 35.58 -12.81 -23.34
CA SER A 26 35.66 -12.80 -24.80
C SER A 26 34.47 -13.45 -25.50
N LEU A 27 33.51 -12.63 -25.89
CA LEU A 27 32.66 -12.85 -27.06
C LEU A 27 32.82 -11.61 -27.94
N GLU A 28 33.60 -11.77 -29.00
CA GLU A 28 33.70 -10.83 -30.10
C GLU A 28 32.42 -10.88 -30.93
N LEU A 29 31.85 -9.71 -31.22
CA LEU A 29 30.89 -9.52 -32.32
C LEU A 29 31.30 -8.23 -33.08
N PRO A 30 31.18 -8.21 -34.42
CA PRO A 30 31.88 -7.25 -35.26
C PRO A 30 31.15 -5.91 -35.36
N GLN A 31 31.95 -4.84 -35.49
CA GLN A 31 31.47 -3.48 -35.74
C GLN A 31 30.78 -3.35 -37.11
N PRO A 32 29.75 -2.50 -37.22
CA PRO A 32 29.45 -1.79 -38.45
C PRO A 32 30.01 -0.37 -38.36
N VAL A 33 31.05 -0.12 -39.15
CA VAL A 33 31.50 1.21 -39.57
C VAL A 33 30.55 1.68 -40.68
N MET A 34 29.91 2.84 -40.54
CA MET A 34 29.64 3.71 -41.69
C MET A 34 29.33 5.16 -41.29
N GLN A 35 29.90 6.04 -42.10
CA GLN A 35 30.15 7.48 -41.97
C GLN A 35 28.89 8.37 -41.97
N PRO A 36 28.98 9.64 -41.53
CA PRO A 36 27.91 10.65 -41.70
C PRO A 36 28.13 11.51 -42.97
N LEU A 37 27.03 12.02 -43.56
CA LEU A 37 26.86 13.27 -44.36
C LEU A 37 25.57 13.16 -45.25
N PRO A 38 24.96 14.26 -45.75
CA PRO A 38 24.86 15.63 -45.28
C PRO A 38 23.40 16.15 -45.17
N ALA A 39 23.25 17.39 -44.71
CA ALA A 39 22.01 18.14 -44.55
C ALA A 39 21.17 18.27 -45.84
N GLY A 40 19.86 18.07 -45.71
CA GLY A 40 18.84 18.39 -46.71
C GLY A 40 17.79 19.34 -46.12
N THR A 41 17.69 20.51 -46.73
CA THR A 41 16.76 21.62 -46.50
C THR A 41 15.34 21.36 -47.03
N PHE A 42 14.36 22.00 -46.37
CA PHE A 42 12.98 22.34 -46.80
C PHE A 42 11.97 21.16 -46.87
N LEU A 43 10.69 21.29 -46.48
CA LEU A 43 9.73 22.39 -46.69
C LEU A 43 8.59 22.32 -45.65
N GLU A 44 8.00 23.47 -45.32
CA GLU A 44 6.75 23.63 -44.57
C GLU A 44 5.57 22.84 -45.16
N GLU A 45 4.65 22.40 -44.29
CA GLU A 45 3.22 22.30 -44.60
C GLU A 45 2.44 22.56 -43.31
N ALA A 46 1.44 23.42 -43.44
CA ALA A 46 0.66 24.03 -42.39
C ALA A 46 -0.69 23.32 -42.16
N GLY A 47 -1.22 23.44 -40.94
CA GLY A 47 -2.65 23.40 -40.65
C GLY A 47 -3.21 22.03 -40.24
N GLU A 48 -3.60 21.90 -38.97
CA GLU A 48 -5.03 21.93 -38.60
C GLU A 48 -5.19 22.02 -37.07
N GLU A 49 -5.79 23.11 -36.61
CA GLU A 49 -6.24 23.33 -35.24
C GLU A 49 -7.42 22.40 -34.91
N SER A 50 -7.37 21.73 -33.75
CA SER A 50 -8.55 21.19 -33.07
C SER A 50 -8.31 21.12 -31.55
N PRO A 51 -9.35 21.31 -30.72
CA PRO A 51 -9.26 22.21 -29.58
C PRO A 51 -8.78 21.56 -28.28
N ALA A 52 -8.06 22.41 -27.54
CA ALA A 52 -7.72 22.36 -26.12
C ALA A 52 -8.48 21.32 -25.28
N GLN A 53 -7.77 20.25 -24.92
CA GLN A 53 -8.03 19.56 -23.66
C GLN A 53 -7.52 20.46 -22.52
N PRO A 54 -8.21 20.51 -21.36
CA PRO A 54 -7.77 21.33 -20.25
C PRO A 54 -6.42 20.79 -19.81
N GLU A 55 -5.38 21.58 -20.04
CA GLU A 55 -4.06 21.40 -19.48
C GLU A 55 -4.29 21.21 -17.98
N ARG A 56 -4.17 19.96 -17.51
CA ARG A 56 -4.01 19.71 -16.08
C ARG A 56 -2.75 20.49 -15.75
N GLU A 57 -2.90 21.62 -15.06
CA GLU A 57 -1.81 22.35 -14.45
C GLU A 57 -1.01 21.34 -13.63
N THR A 58 0.04 20.78 -14.23
CA THR A 58 1.03 20.00 -13.51
C THR A 58 1.69 21.03 -12.62
N LYS A 59 1.21 21.09 -11.38
CA LYS A 59 1.97 21.68 -10.28
C LYS A 59 3.37 21.10 -10.42
N VAL A 60 4.36 21.97 -10.46
CA VAL A 60 5.77 21.58 -10.43
C VAL A 60 5.98 20.98 -9.04
N VAL A 61 5.72 19.68 -8.92
CA VAL A 61 5.94 18.93 -7.69
C VAL A 61 7.44 18.72 -7.58
N ASP A 62 8.01 19.10 -6.44
CA ASP A 62 9.41 18.86 -6.17
C ASP A 62 9.65 17.34 -6.09
N PRO A 63 10.46 16.75 -6.99
CA PRO A 63 10.73 15.32 -6.96
C PRO A 63 11.38 14.89 -5.64
N GLU A 64 12.06 15.78 -4.91
CA GLU A 64 12.64 15.46 -3.60
C GLU A 64 11.55 15.23 -2.55
N GLU A 65 10.51 16.07 -2.53
CA GLU A 65 9.37 15.93 -1.59
C GLU A 65 8.60 14.62 -1.83
N ASP A 66 8.41 14.24 -3.09
CA ASP A 66 7.75 12.99 -3.46
C ASP A 66 8.55 11.77 -2.98
N LEU A 67 9.87 11.77 -3.21
CA LEU A 67 10.75 10.71 -2.75
C LEU A 67 10.73 10.59 -1.21
N LEU A 68 10.75 11.71 -0.49
CA LEU A 68 10.64 11.74 0.96
C LEU A 68 9.28 11.20 1.44
N CYS A 69 8.19 11.58 0.78
CA CYS A 69 6.83 11.11 1.09
C CYS A 69 6.72 9.59 0.91
N ILE A 70 7.21 9.05 -0.20
CA ILE A 70 7.21 7.62 -0.49
C ILE A 70 8.09 6.87 0.53
N ALA A 71 9.30 7.36 0.81
CA ALA A 71 10.23 6.73 1.75
C ALA A 71 9.67 6.69 3.18
N LYS A 72 9.01 7.78 3.61
CA LYS A 72 8.31 7.87 4.89
C LYS A 72 7.16 6.85 4.97
N THR A 73 6.33 6.80 3.92
CA THR A 73 5.25 5.82 3.80
C THR A 73 5.76 4.38 3.87
N PHE A 74 6.88 4.09 3.20
CA PHE A 74 7.50 2.76 3.23
C PHE A 74 7.97 2.38 4.63
N SER A 75 8.53 3.35 5.37
CA SER A 75 8.95 3.16 6.76
C SER A 75 7.76 2.80 7.65
N TYR A 76 6.64 3.51 7.50
CA TYR A 76 5.40 3.22 8.21
C TYR A 76 4.84 1.83 7.86
N LEU A 77 4.78 1.48 6.58
CA LEU A 77 4.33 0.16 6.15
C LEU A 77 5.20 -0.96 6.74
N ARG A 78 6.51 -0.79 6.80
CA ARG A 78 7.40 -1.78 7.42
C ARG A 78 7.16 -1.93 8.91
N GLU A 79 6.94 -0.83 9.63
CA GLU A 79 6.66 -0.85 11.06
C GLU A 79 5.27 -1.42 11.39
N SER A 80 4.31 -1.29 10.48
CA SER A 80 2.94 -1.76 10.69
C SER A 80 2.83 -3.28 10.82
N GLY A 81 3.74 -4.05 10.19
CA GLY A 81 3.81 -5.52 10.26
C GLY A 81 2.76 -6.27 9.41
N TRP A 82 1.87 -5.56 8.73
CA TRP A 82 0.92 -6.12 7.74
C TRP A 82 1.28 -5.76 6.29
N TYR A 83 2.48 -5.21 6.11
CA TYR A 83 3.13 -5.09 4.82
C TYR A 83 3.88 -6.37 4.47
N TRP A 84 3.58 -6.95 3.32
CA TRP A 84 4.14 -8.22 2.85
C TRP A 84 5.24 -8.06 1.81
N GLY A 85 5.61 -6.83 1.44
CA GLY A 85 6.64 -6.58 0.43
C GLY A 85 6.24 -7.17 -0.93
N SER A 86 7.22 -7.75 -1.62
CA SER A 86 7.15 -8.14 -3.02
C SER A 86 6.42 -9.47 -3.29
N ILE A 87 5.40 -9.81 -2.51
CA ILE A 87 4.59 -11.00 -2.78
C ILE A 87 3.70 -10.79 -4.01
N THR A 88 3.42 -11.86 -4.72
CA THR A 88 2.56 -11.83 -5.91
C THR A 88 1.08 -11.73 -5.54
N ALA A 89 0.26 -11.28 -6.51
CA ALA A 89 -1.19 -11.26 -6.35
C ALA A 89 -1.76 -12.66 -6.06
N SER A 90 -1.21 -13.70 -6.69
CA SER A 90 -1.58 -15.10 -6.45
C SER A 90 -1.30 -15.55 -5.03
N GLU A 91 -0.10 -15.29 -4.51
CA GLU A 91 0.27 -15.65 -3.13
C GLU A 91 -0.60 -14.92 -2.11
N ALA A 92 -0.83 -13.61 -2.32
CA ALA A 92 -1.72 -12.83 -1.47
C ALA A 92 -3.14 -13.42 -1.44
N ARG A 93 -3.69 -13.81 -2.61
CA ARG A 93 -5.00 -14.48 -2.69
C ARG A 93 -4.99 -15.81 -1.93
N GLN A 94 -3.95 -16.61 -2.08
CA GLN A 94 -3.85 -17.91 -1.39
C GLN A 94 -3.81 -17.76 0.13
N HIS A 95 -3.09 -16.76 0.65
CA HIS A 95 -3.04 -16.46 2.08
C HIS A 95 -4.40 -15.96 2.60
N LEU A 96 -5.05 -15.06 1.87
CA LEU A 96 -6.33 -14.46 2.27
C LEU A 96 -7.52 -15.40 2.09
N GLN A 97 -7.44 -16.41 1.21
CA GLN A 97 -8.55 -17.34 0.96
C GLN A 97 -9.00 -18.09 2.22
N LYS A 98 -8.05 -18.38 3.12
CA LYS A 98 -8.27 -19.11 4.38
C LYS A 98 -8.62 -18.19 5.56
N MET A 99 -8.58 -16.88 5.37
CA MET A 99 -8.83 -15.88 6.41
C MET A 99 -10.30 -15.42 6.37
N PRO A 100 -10.83 -14.87 7.47
CA PRO A 100 -12.17 -14.32 7.49
C PRO A 100 -12.29 -13.08 6.60
N GLU A 101 -13.52 -12.76 6.21
CA GLU A 101 -13.84 -11.54 5.46
C GLU A 101 -13.35 -10.28 6.19
N GLY A 102 -12.89 -9.30 5.41
CA GLY A 102 -12.36 -8.05 5.91
C GLY A 102 -10.89 -8.10 6.33
N THR A 103 -10.26 -9.28 6.24
CA THR A 103 -8.82 -9.43 6.42
C THR A 103 -8.09 -8.86 5.21
N PHE A 104 -7.10 -7.99 5.43
CA PHE A 104 -6.35 -7.33 4.37
C PHE A 104 -4.84 -7.33 4.59
N LEU A 105 -4.07 -7.12 3.53
CA LEU A 105 -2.64 -6.88 3.58
C LEU A 105 -2.25 -5.88 2.49
N VAL A 106 -1.13 -5.18 2.68
CA VAL A 106 -0.52 -4.36 1.64
C VAL A 106 0.75 -5.03 1.13
N ARG A 107 0.95 -4.97 -0.17
CA ARG A 107 2.11 -5.53 -0.88
C ARG A 107 2.56 -4.57 -1.97
N ASP A 108 3.74 -4.83 -2.53
CA ASP A 108 4.19 -4.16 -3.74
C ASP A 108 3.25 -4.46 -4.91
N SER A 109 3.03 -3.48 -5.78
CA SER A 109 2.34 -3.73 -7.03
C SER A 109 3.25 -4.46 -8.00
N THR A 110 2.68 -5.40 -8.76
CA THR A 110 3.35 -6.02 -9.89
C THR A 110 3.18 -5.20 -11.17
N HIS A 111 2.40 -4.11 -11.12
CA HIS A 111 2.20 -3.20 -12.24
C HIS A 111 3.19 -2.04 -12.16
N PRO A 112 3.82 -1.65 -13.29
CA PRO A 112 4.86 -0.61 -13.28
C PRO A 112 4.32 0.78 -12.92
N SER A 113 3.03 1.04 -13.12
CA SER A 113 2.40 2.34 -12.86
C SER A 113 1.95 2.54 -11.41
N TYR A 114 2.12 1.55 -10.53
CA TYR A 114 1.62 1.60 -9.16
C TYR A 114 2.70 1.10 -8.19
N LEU A 115 2.85 1.77 -7.04
CA LEU A 115 3.82 1.35 -6.03
C LEU A 115 3.26 0.22 -5.15
N PHE A 116 2.02 0.40 -4.67
CA PHE A 116 1.42 -0.50 -3.70
C PHE A 116 0.10 -1.09 -4.19
N THR A 117 -0.27 -2.22 -3.61
CA THR A 117 -1.55 -2.87 -3.84
C THR A 117 -2.10 -3.41 -2.52
N LEU A 118 -3.36 -3.08 -2.25
CA LEU A 118 -4.13 -3.57 -1.12
C LEU A 118 -4.83 -4.87 -1.54
N SER A 119 -4.50 -5.98 -0.90
CA SER A 119 -5.18 -7.26 -1.08
C SER A 119 -6.12 -7.49 0.10
N VAL A 120 -7.41 -7.74 -0.16
CA VAL A 120 -8.44 -7.89 0.88
C VAL A 120 -9.35 -9.07 0.59
N LYS A 121 -9.75 -9.80 1.63
CA LYS A 121 -10.77 -10.86 1.54
C LYS A 121 -12.17 -10.26 1.60
N THR A 122 -12.91 -10.31 0.49
CA THR A 122 -14.33 -9.93 0.44
C THR A 122 -15.23 -11.17 0.44
N THR A 123 -16.55 -10.98 0.52
CA THR A 123 -17.57 -12.06 0.40
C THR A 123 -17.38 -12.91 -0.86
N ARG A 124 -17.01 -12.27 -1.99
CA ARG A 124 -16.79 -12.92 -3.29
C ARG A 124 -15.40 -13.55 -3.44
N GLY A 125 -14.50 -13.30 -2.50
CA GLY A 125 -13.13 -13.80 -2.51
C GLY A 125 -12.06 -12.72 -2.37
N PRO A 126 -10.78 -13.11 -2.38
CA PRO A 126 -9.67 -12.17 -2.27
C PRO A 126 -9.58 -11.26 -3.50
N THR A 127 -9.75 -9.96 -3.27
CA THR A 127 -9.70 -8.90 -4.28
C THR A 127 -8.42 -8.08 -4.11
N ASN A 128 -7.92 -7.49 -5.20
CA ASN A 128 -6.76 -6.60 -5.18
C ASN A 128 -7.20 -5.21 -5.64
N VAL A 129 -6.85 -4.19 -4.87
CA VAL A 129 -7.10 -2.79 -5.15
C VAL A 129 -5.76 -2.09 -5.28
N ARG A 130 -5.54 -1.40 -6.39
CA ARG A 130 -4.31 -0.65 -6.61
C ARG A 130 -4.36 0.67 -5.84
N ILE A 131 -3.21 1.09 -5.35
CA ILE A 131 -3.06 2.38 -4.67
C ILE A 131 -2.31 3.32 -5.62
N GLU A 132 -3.00 4.35 -6.07
CA GLU A 132 -2.44 5.39 -6.93
C GLU A 132 -1.70 6.41 -6.08
N TYR A 133 -0.61 6.91 -6.64
CA TYR A 133 0.12 8.04 -6.10
C TYR A 133 0.10 9.17 -7.13
N ALA A 134 -0.49 10.32 -6.79
CA ALA A 134 -0.33 11.55 -7.57
C ALA A 134 -0.43 12.77 -6.67
N ASP A 135 0.20 13.86 -7.07
CA ASP A 135 0.23 15.13 -6.33
C ASP A 135 0.63 14.93 -4.86
N SER A 136 1.71 14.17 -4.65
CA SER A 136 2.24 13.80 -3.33
C SER A 136 1.25 13.09 -2.39
N SER A 137 0.20 12.47 -2.94
CA SER A 137 -0.88 11.86 -2.17
C SER A 137 -1.26 10.46 -2.69
N PHE A 138 -1.70 9.60 -1.78
CA PHE A 138 -2.14 8.24 -2.03
C PHE A 138 -3.67 8.15 -2.07
N ARG A 139 -4.20 7.40 -3.04
CA ARG A 139 -5.64 7.13 -3.19
C ARG A 139 -5.90 5.71 -3.65
N LEU A 140 -7.09 5.18 -3.37
CA LEU A 140 -7.53 3.89 -3.92
C LEU A 140 -8.06 4.08 -5.34
N ASP A 141 -7.78 3.09 -6.20
CA ASP A 141 -8.33 3.03 -7.56
C ASP A 141 -9.88 3.05 -7.54
N SER A 142 -10.44 4.00 -8.30
CA SER A 142 -11.86 4.33 -8.42
C SER A 142 -12.75 3.11 -8.69
N ASN A 143 -12.22 2.13 -9.42
CA ASN A 143 -13.01 1.00 -9.92
C ASN A 143 -13.45 0.00 -8.83
N CYS A 144 -12.85 0.06 -7.64
CA CYS A 144 -13.10 -0.90 -6.56
C CYS A 144 -14.01 -0.35 -5.44
N LEU A 145 -14.44 0.91 -5.52
CA LEU A 145 -15.23 1.55 -4.46
C LEU A 145 -16.68 1.73 -4.90
N SER A 146 -17.61 1.17 -4.13
CA SER A 146 -19.05 1.43 -4.29
C SER A 146 -19.46 2.85 -3.85
N ARG A 147 -18.60 3.54 -3.09
CA ARG A 147 -18.80 4.94 -2.68
C ARG A 147 -17.88 5.87 -3.48
N PRO A 148 -18.40 6.92 -4.13
CA PRO A 148 -17.62 7.82 -5.00
C PRO A 148 -16.68 8.79 -4.25
N ARG A 149 -16.36 8.53 -2.98
CA ARG A 149 -15.43 9.37 -2.19
C ARG A 149 -14.05 8.75 -2.23
N ILE A 150 -13.36 8.91 -3.36
CA ILE A 150 -11.93 8.66 -3.43
C ILE A 150 -11.27 9.78 -2.64
N LEU A 151 -10.73 9.43 -1.49
CA LEU A 151 -10.01 10.37 -0.65
C LEU A 151 -8.51 10.20 -0.90
N ALA A 152 -7.83 11.33 -0.99
CA ALA A 152 -6.39 11.41 -1.08
C ALA A 152 -5.81 11.57 0.33
N PHE A 153 -4.73 10.84 0.62
CA PHE A 153 -4.07 10.84 1.92
C PHE A 153 -2.56 11.05 1.75
N PRO A 154 -1.87 11.67 2.71
CA PRO A 154 -0.42 11.86 2.63
C PRO A 154 0.36 10.54 2.74
N ASP A 155 -0.24 9.51 3.32
CA ASP A 155 0.40 8.20 3.50
C ASP A 155 -0.61 7.05 3.41
N VAL A 156 -0.11 5.85 3.07
CA VAL A 156 -0.94 4.65 2.88
C VAL A 156 -1.54 4.14 4.21
N VAL A 157 -0.89 4.38 5.34
CA VAL A 157 -1.38 3.87 6.63
C VAL A 157 -2.60 4.66 7.08
N SER A 158 -2.57 5.99 6.96
CA SER A 158 -3.70 6.91 7.14
C SER A 158 -4.87 6.53 6.24
N LEU A 159 -4.59 6.26 4.96
CA LEU A 159 -5.58 5.80 3.99
C LEU A 159 -6.28 4.54 4.52
N VAL A 160 -5.51 3.50 4.84
CA VAL A 160 -6.07 2.22 5.31
C VAL A 160 -6.84 2.41 6.62
N GLN A 161 -6.32 3.18 7.56
CA GLN A 161 -6.96 3.45 8.85
C GLN A 161 -8.32 4.15 8.68
N HIS A 162 -8.40 5.13 7.78
CA HIS A 162 -9.65 5.80 7.47
C HIS A 162 -10.70 4.83 6.90
N TYR A 163 -10.31 3.99 5.94
CA TYR A 163 -11.23 3.02 5.34
C TYR A 163 -11.66 1.94 6.36
N VAL A 164 -10.76 1.47 7.24
CA VAL A 164 -11.12 0.56 8.34
C VAL A 164 -12.13 1.20 9.29
N ALA A 165 -11.90 2.45 9.70
CA ALA A 165 -12.83 3.19 10.57
C ALA A 165 -14.20 3.42 9.91
N SER A 166 -14.20 3.75 8.62
CA SER A 166 -15.43 3.94 7.83
C SER A 166 -16.26 2.66 7.72
N CYS A 167 -15.61 1.51 7.55
CA CYS A 167 -16.31 0.21 7.51
C CYS A 167 -16.85 -0.22 8.88
N ALA A 168 -16.21 0.19 9.98
CA ALA A 168 -16.67 -0.12 11.33
C ALA A 168 -17.99 0.60 11.67
N SER A 169 -18.18 1.83 11.20
CA SER A 169 -19.45 2.58 11.41
C SER A 169 -20.64 2.00 10.65
N ASP A 170 -20.41 1.40 9.48
CA ASP A 170 -21.51 0.87 8.64
C ASP A 170 -22.20 -0.36 9.24
N THR A 171 -21.47 -1.16 10.04
CA THR A 171 -21.99 -2.42 10.62
C THR A 171 -23.03 -2.17 11.74
N ARG A 172 -23.15 -0.94 12.26
CA ARG A 172 -24.16 -0.59 13.29
C ARG A 172 -25.53 -0.21 12.73
N SER A 173 -25.67 -0.03 11.41
CA SER A 173 -26.95 0.33 10.79
C SER A 173 -27.74 -0.89 10.28
N ASP A 174 -27.19 -2.10 10.39
CA ASP A 174 -27.76 -3.33 9.85
C ASP A 174 -28.17 -4.27 11.00
N SER A 175 -29.19 -3.85 11.76
CA SER A 175 -29.88 -4.70 12.74
C SER A 175 -31.31 -4.95 12.28
N PRO A 176 -31.67 -6.17 11.84
CA PRO A 176 -33.05 -6.60 11.72
C PRO A 176 -33.41 -7.55 12.89
N ASP A 177 -34.31 -7.13 13.78
CA ASP A 177 -34.99 -8.01 14.74
C ASP A 177 -36.16 -7.22 15.38
N LEU A 178 -37.40 -7.68 15.55
CA LEU A 178 -38.32 -8.61 14.86
C LEU A 178 -39.73 -8.37 15.49
N ALA A 179 -40.78 -8.88 14.84
CA ALA A 179 -42.16 -9.14 15.33
C ALA A 179 -43.16 -7.94 15.28
N THR A 180 -44.42 -8.03 14.83
CA THR A 180 -45.43 -9.12 14.70
C THR A 180 -46.45 -8.65 13.63
N THR A 181 -46.95 -9.44 12.67
CA THR A 181 -48.23 -10.21 12.74
C THR A 181 -48.53 -10.78 11.33
N PRO A 182 -49.13 -12.00 11.19
CA PRO A 182 -49.33 -12.67 9.91
C PRO A 182 -50.69 -12.36 9.26
N ALA A 183 -50.74 -12.23 7.92
CA ALA A 183 -51.94 -12.48 7.11
C ALA A 183 -51.56 -12.82 5.65
N LEU A 184 -52.19 -13.88 5.15
CA LEU A 184 -52.02 -14.54 3.84
C LEU A 184 -52.96 -13.87 2.76
N PRO A 185 -53.18 -14.44 1.57
CA PRO A 185 -52.57 -14.16 0.25
C PRO A 185 -53.55 -13.54 -0.80
N THR A 186 -53.04 -12.98 -1.91
CA THR A 186 -53.72 -13.07 -3.23
C THR A 186 -52.72 -12.93 -4.41
N PRO A 187 -53.05 -13.45 -5.61
CA PRO A 187 -52.06 -13.78 -6.63
C PRO A 187 -52.20 -13.00 -7.97
N LYS A 188 -51.11 -13.08 -8.76
CA LYS A 188 -50.95 -12.84 -10.22
C LYS A 188 -50.93 -11.38 -10.69
N GLU A 189 -49.83 -10.99 -11.32
CA GLU A 189 -49.79 -10.61 -12.75
C GLU A 189 -48.35 -10.55 -13.28
N ASP A 190 -48.17 -11.14 -14.47
CA ASP A 190 -46.93 -11.32 -15.21
C ASP A 190 -46.38 -10.01 -15.77
N VAL A 191 -45.08 -9.73 -15.55
CA VAL A 191 -44.32 -8.77 -16.35
C VAL A 191 -42.93 -9.36 -16.64
N PRO A 192 -42.61 -9.68 -17.91
CA PRO A 192 -41.25 -10.04 -18.33
C PRO A 192 -40.49 -8.77 -18.73
N GLY A 193 -39.50 -8.37 -17.94
CA GLY A 193 -38.67 -7.20 -18.23
C GLY A 193 -37.30 -7.31 -17.57
N ASP A 194 -36.31 -7.67 -18.40
CA ASP A 194 -34.86 -7.50 -18.27
C ASP A 194 -34.13 -8.04 -17.02
N PRO A 195 -33.11 -8.91 -17.15
CA PRO A 195 -32.15 -9.12 -16.08
C PRO A 195 -31.30 -7.85 -15.97
N ALA A 196 -31.67 -6.99 -15.03
CA ALA A 196 -30.81 -5.93 -14.54
C ALA A 196 -29.43 -6.53 -14.24
N LEU A 197 -28.42 -5.99 -14.93
CA LEU A 197 -27.00 -6.19 -14.64
C LEU A 197 -26.80 -6.20 -13.11
N PRO A 198 -26.13 -7.20 -12.52
CA PRO A 198 -25.69 -7.04 -11.15
C PRO A 198 -24.67 -5.92 -11.19
N THR A 199 -25.02 -4.75 -10.65
CA THR A 199 -24.09 -3.67 -10.36
C THR A 199 -22.99 -4.29 -9.51
N THR A 200 -21.89 -4.69 -10.14
CA THR A 200 -20.80 -5.49 -9.56
C THR A 200 -19.92 -4.62 -8.69
N ALA A 201 -20.51 -3.70 -7.94
CA ALA A 201 -19.81 -2.86 -7.01
C ALA A 201 -19.28 -3.75 -5.88
N VAL A 202 -17.98 -4.00 -5.90
CA VAL A 202 -17.30 -4.74 -4.83
C VAL A 202 -17.40 -3.88 -3.58
N HIS A 203 -18.08 -4.39 -2.55
CA HIS A 203 -18.12 -3.72 -1.25
C HIS A 203 -16.77 -3.95 -0.58
N LEU A 204 -15.91 -2.93 -0.61
CA LEU A 204 -14.61 -2.97 0.06
C LEU A 204 -14.83 -2.88 1.57
N LYS A 205 -14.74 -4.02 2.26
CA LYS A 205 -14.80 -4.08 3.72
C LYS A 205 -13.40 -4.30 4.28
N LEU A 206 -12.86 -3.35 5.03
CA LEU A 206 -11.59 -3.51 5.75
C LEU A 206 -11.89 -3.64 7.24
N VAL A 207 -11.41 -4.71 7.86
CA VAL A 207 -11.67 -5.01 9.28
C VAL A 207 -10.37 -5.21 10.04
N GLN A 208 -9.50 -6.12 9.57
CA GLN A 208 -8.29 -6.46 10.31
C GLN A 208 -7.07 -6.65 9.41
N PRO A 209 -5.89 -6.19 9.86
CA PRO A 209 -4.65 -6.41 9.13
C PRO A 209 -4.16 -7.85 9.27
N PHE A 210 -3.69 -8.42 8.17
CA PHE A 210 -3.06 -9.73 8.13
C PHE A 210 -1.57 -9.60 8.40
N VAL A 211 -1.22 -9.78 9.67
CA VAL A 211 0.15 -9.65 10.16
C VAL A 211 0.95 -10.90 9.80
N ARG A 212 2.15 -10.70 9.24
CA ARG A 212 3.05 -11.80 8.90
C ARG A 212 3.54 -12.49 10.18
N ARG A 213 3.39 -13.82 10.28
CA ARG A 213 3.83 -14.61 11.46
C ARG A 213 5.32 -14.49 11.78
N SER A 214 6.17 -14.31 10.77
CA SER A 214 7.61 -14.08 10.95
C SER A 214 7.96 -12.63 11.30
N SER A 215 7.00 -11.71 11.26
CA SER A 215 7.16 -10.32 11.70
C SER A 215 6.62 -10.18 13.12
N THR A 216 7.39 -10.66 14.09
CA THR A 216 7.05 -10.43 15.50
C THR A 216 7.28 -8.95 15.83
N ARG A 217 6.20 -8.23 16.17
CA ARG A 217 6.31 -6.83 16.60
C ARG A 217 6.94 -6.79 18.00
N SER A 218 7.81 -5.83 18.24
CA SER A 218 8.36 -5.62 19.59
C SER A 218 7.24 -5.23 20.55
N LEU A 219 7.39 -5.59 21.83
CA LEU A 219 6.46 -5.17 22.88
C LEU A 219 6.31 -3.64 22.92
N GLN A 220 7.40 -2.91 22.69
CA GLN A 220 7.42 -1.45 22.62
C GLN A 220 6.47 -0.91 21.54
N HIS A 221 6.48 -1.52 20.35
CA HIS A 221 5.58 -1.12 19.26
C HIS A 221 4.13 -1.48 19.57
N LEU A 222 3.89 -2.65 20.17
CA LEU A 222 2.53 -3.03 20.60
C LEU A 222 1.97 -2.04 21.64
N CYS A 223 2.79 -1.63 22.60
CA CYS A 223 2.42 -0.57 23.55
C CYS A 223 2.11 0.75 22.83
N ARG A 224 2.91 1.15 21.84
CA ARG A 224 2.65 2.34 21.02
C ARG A 224 1.29 2.28 20.33
N LEU A 225 0.95 1.16 19.68
CA LEU A 225 -0.37 0.99 19.05
C LEU A 225 -1.52 1.12 20.04
N VAL A 226 -1.37 0.54 21.25
CA VAL A 226 -2.39 0.65 22.30
C VAL A 226 -2.53 2.09 22.78
N ILE A 227 -1.43 2.80 23.02
CA ILE A 227 -1.44 4.20 23.44
C ILE A 227 -2.11 5.07 22.38
N ASN A 228 -1.74 4.92 21.10
CA ASN A 228 -2.31 5.71 20.00
C ASN A 228 -3.81 5.48 19.77
N ARG A 229 -4.37 4.34 20.24
CA ARG A 229 -5.81 4.08 20.22
C ARG A 229 -6.56 4.78 21.35
N LEU A 230 -5.89 4.98 22.48
CA LEU A 230 -6.48 5.58 23.69
C LEU A 230 -6.31 7.09 23.74
N VAL A 231 -5.25 7.61 23.10
CA VAL A 231 -4.82 8.99 23.24
C VAL A 231 -4.71 9.61 21.85
N ALA A 232 -5.44 10.70 21.63
CA ALA A 232 -5.38 11.47 20.38
C ALA A 232 -4.17 12.40 20.32
N ASP A 233 -3.75 12.93 21.48
CA ASP A 233 -2.60 13.83 21.60
C ASP A 233 -1.53 13.27 22.53
N VAL A 234 -0.41 12.87 21.93
CA VAL A 234 0.77 12.32 22.63
C VAL A 234 1.43 13.35 23.54
N ASP A 235 1.31 14.65 23.22
CA ASP A 235 2.00 15.72 23.93
C ASP A 235 1.42 15.96 25.33
N CYS A 236 0.17 15.54 25.54
CA CYS A 236 -0.50 15.58 26.83
C CYS A 236 -0.05 14.49 27.82
N LEU A 237 0.74 13.50 27.37
CA LEU A 237 1.17 12.40 28.23
C LEU A 237 2.41 12.78 29.07
N PRO A 238 2.46 12.41 30.36
CA PRO A 238 3.61 12.67 31.23
C PRO A 238 4.77 11.69 30.91
N LEU A 239 5.28 11.72 29.68
CA LEU A 239 6.30 10.82 29.18
C LEU A 239 7.65 11.54 28.98
N PRO A 240 8.78 10.84 29.17
CA PRO A 240 10.09 11.35 28.77
C PRO A 240 10.14 11.67 27.26
N ARG A 241 10.90 12.70 26.88
CA ARG A 241 11.00 13.18 25.48
C ARG A 241 11.24 12.05 24.48
N ARG A 242 12.19 11.15 24.77
CA ARG A 242 12.51 10.01 23.89
C ARG A 242 11.32 9.08 23.63
N MET A 243 10.44 8.91 24.62
CA MET A 243 9.23 8.09 24.46
C MET A 243 8.17 8.83 23.64
N ALA A 244 7.99 10.14 23.88
CA ALA A 244 7.12 10.97 23.06
C ALA A 244 7.57 10.97 21.58
N ASP A 245 8.87 11.11 21.34
CA ASP A 245 9.45 11.06 19.98
C ASP A 245 9.21 9.70 19.31
N TYR A 246 9.35 8.61 20.05
CA TYR A 246 9.05 7.26 19.56
C TYR A 246 7.57 7.06 19.19
N LEU A 247 6.66 7.66 19.94
CA LEU A 247 5.22 7.65 19.63
C LEU A 247 4.94 8.49 18.37
N ARG A 248 5.55 9.68 18.24
CA ARG A 248 5.41 10.55 17.05
C ARG A 248 5.97 9.95 15.76
N GLN A 249 6.96 9.05 15.86
CA GLN A 249 7.47 8.32 14.70
C GLN A 249 6.42 7.45 14.02
N TYR A 250 5.36 7.02 14.73
CA TYR A 250 4.27 6.24 14.14
C TYR A 250 2.96 6.61 14.83
N PRO A 251 2.24 7.63 14.34
CA PRO A 251 1.02 8.15 14.96
C PRO A 251 -0.24 7.35 14.57
N PHE A 252 -0.11 6.08 14.21
CA PHE A 252 -1.22 5.25 13.73
C PHE A 252 -1.67 4.22 14.76
N GLN A 253 -2.89 3.72 14.57
CA GLN A 253 -3.56 2.78 15.45
C GLN A 253 -3.49 1.31 14.96
N LEU A 254 -3.08 1.12 13.70
CA LEU A 254 -3.03 -0.15 12.97
C LEU A 254 -1.62 -0.68 12.78
#